data_AF-A0A836V4I9-F1
#
_entry.id   AF-A0A836V4I9-F1
#
_cell.length_a   1.000
_cell.length_b   1.000
_cell.length_c   1.000
_cell.angle_alpha   90.00
_cell.angle_beta   90.00
_cell.angle_gamma   90.00
#
_symmetry.space_group_name_H-M   'P 1'
#
loop_
_entity.id
_entity.type
_entity.pdbx_description
1 polymer ?
#
loop_
_entity_poly.entity_id
_entity_poly.type
_entity_poly.pdbx_seq_one_letter_code
_entity_poly.pdbx_strand_id
1 'polypeptide(L)'
;MKILIFVCLGLILLGLGGYLYWMTTPMYSIQEAGIAVARHDLEAFEKRVDIEQFVDNLIEDLLMKPASTTPGLTVLQRSTGEEALAFAKGSLRAQLINKIRSSIGSSGQEGRYTSHQPNLGPDAAIARDMPKAKDLQGFFQAAGRELGRETGKLKNETYMRLTACARQQPKTITGKLLGSPPQIVGFQAKLLIDEYGFTKDTFRGVTGWKTIKDEKGYPRSIVGFKFNSPKAGKEITVDIGMYPNNSFGDWRVFRIENIPELMMALNEDYEYQVHSLMTCSLAGVTSQAVNDEMRGLTNRIKQQVDTDSILNKLKLRFK
;
A
#
# COMPACT_ATOMS: atom_id res chain seq x y z
N MET A 1 -49.62 -35.08 22.38
CA MET A 1 -49.57 -33.68 21.88
C MET A 1 -48.48 -32.84 22.55
N LYS A 2 -48.38 -32.79 23.88
CA LYS A 2 -47.36 -31.98 24.60
C LYS A 2 -45.90 -32.32 24.26
N ILE A 3 -45.55 -33.61 24.20
CA ILE A 3 -44.18 -34.07 23.86
C ILE A 3 -43.76 -33.65 22.43
N LEU A 4 -44.70 -33.69 21.48
CA LEU A 4 -44.46 -33.33 20.08
C LEU A 4 -44.19 -31.83 19.91
N ILE A 5 -44.84 -30.99 20.73
CA ILE A 5 -44.57 -29.55 20.82
C ILE A 5 -43.17 -29.29 21.36
N PHE A 6 -42.74 -29.97 22.43
CA PHE A 6 -41.39 -29.81 22.98
C PHE A 6 -40.30 -30.25 22.00
N VAL A 7 -40.52 -31.32 21.24
CA VAL A 7 -39.59 -31.79 20.20
C VAL A 7 -39.50 -30.78 19.04
N CYS A 8 -40.63 -30.27 18.55
CA CYS A 8 -40.63 -29.22 17.51
C CYS A 8 -39.96 -27.93 18.00
N LEU A 9 -40.23 -27.51 19.24
CA LEU A 9 -39.59 -26.32 19.82
C LEU A 9 -38.08 -26.50 19.97
N GLY A 10 -37.64 -27.70 20.38
CA GLY A 10 -36.22 -28.06 20.45
C GLY A 10 -35.51 -28.03 19.10
N LEU A 11 -36.15 -28.54 18.04
CA LEU A 11 -35.60 -28.49 16.67
C LEU A 11 -35.54 -27.05 16.12
N ILE A 12 -36.54 -26.22 16.40
CA ILE A 12 -36.54 -24.80 16.04
C ILE A 12 -35.40 -24.07 16.75
N LEU A 13 -35.20 -24.31 18.05
CA LEU A 13 -34.11 -23.73 18.82
C LEU A 13 -32.72 -24.19 18.34
N LEU A 14 -32.57 -25.47 17.97
CA LEU A 14 -31.33 -25.98 17.38
C LEU A 14 -31.07 -25.40 15.99
N GLY A 15 -32.11 -25.24 15.16
CA GLY A 15 -32.01 -24.58 13.86
C GLY A 15 -31.66 -23.10 13.98
N LEU A 16 -32.29 -22.38 14.91
CA LEU A 16 -31.95 -20.98 15.24
C LEU A 16 -30.55 -20.84 15.80
N GLY A 17 -30.16 -21.70 16.75
CA GLY A 17 -28.81 -21.71 17.32
C GLY A 17 -27.74 -22.02 16.29
N GLY A 18 -27.99 -23.00 15.41
CA GLY A 18 -27.09 -23.34 14.30
C GLY A 18 -26.98 -22.22 13.26
N TYR A 19 -28.09 -21.56 12.93
CA TYR A 19 -28.10 -20.43 12.01
C TYR A 19 -27.38 -19.20 12.58
N LEU A 20 -27.62 -18.87 13.85
CA LEU A 20 -26.90 -17.80 14.55
C LEU A 20 -25.40 -18.10 14.62
N TYR A 21 -25.01 -19.35 14.88
CA TYR A 21 -23.61 -19.76 14.85
C TYR A 21 -22.99 -19.62 13.46
N TRP A 22 -23.71 -20.03 12.40
CA TRP A 22 -23.25 -19.87 11.02
C TRP A 22 -22.96 -18.41 10.65
N MET A 23 -23.79 -17.46 11.11
CA MET A 23 -23.56 -16.02 10.88
C MET A 23 -22.25 -15.50 11.50
N THR A 24 -21.72 -16.17 12.51
CA THR A 24 -20.45 -15.79 13.16
C THR A 24 -19.22 -16.34 12.45
N THR A 25 -19.41 -17.08 11.34
CA THR A 25 -18.32 -17.72 10.62
C THR A 25 -17.67 -16.78 9.61
N PRO A 26 -16.35 -16.93 9.38
CA PRO A 26 -15.64 -16.21 8.31
C PRO A 26 -16.26 -16.47 6.92
N MET A 27 -16.77 -17.69 6.71
CA MET A 27 -17.40 -18.09 5.45
C MET A 27 -18.64 -17.26 5.14
N TYR A 28 -19.48 -17.01 6.16
CA TYR A 28 -20.68 -16.20 6.02
C TYR A 28 -20.34 -14.77 5.59
N SER A 29 -19.34 -14.14 6.23
CA SER A 29 -18.88 -12.81 5.84
C SER A 29 -18.43 -12.72 4.38
N ILE A 30 -17.75 -13.75 3.86
CA ILE A 30 -17.33 -13.77 2.44
C ILE A 30 -18.53 -13.94 1.51
N GLN A 31 -19.49 -14.79 1.87
CA GLN A 31 -20.73 -14.95 1.09
C GLN A 31 -21.51 -13.64 1.01
N GLU A 32 -21.66 -12.94 2.14
CA GLU A 32 -22.31 -11.63 2.20
C GLU A 32 -21.58 -10.58 1.37
N ALA A 33 -20.23 -10.57 1.39
CA ALA A 33 -19.44 -9.72 0.50
C ALA A 33 -19.74 -10.01 -0.99
N GLY A 34 -19.80 -11.30 -1.37
CA GLY A 34 -20.13 -11.69 -2.75
C GLY A 34 -21.54 -11.30 -3.16
N ILE A 35 -22.52 -11.44 -2.26
CA ILE A 35 -23.91 -10.99 -2.48
C ILE A 35 -23.96 -9.46 -2.65
N ALA A 36 -23.22 -8.72 -1.84
CA ALA A 36 -23.13 -7.26 -1.94
C ALA A 36 -22.57 -6.81 -3.30
N VAL A 37 -21.52 -7.48 -3.80
CA VAL A 37 -21.00 -7.24 -5.16
C VAL A 37 -22.07 -7.50 -6.21
N ALA A 38 -22.78 -8.65 -6.13
CA ALA A 38 -23.82 -9.01 -7.09
C ALA A 38 -25.02 -8.04 -7.08
N ARG A 39 -25.28 -7.40 -5.93
CA ARG A 39 -26.36 -6.42 -5.75
C ARG A 39 -25.93 -4.96 -5.97
N HIS A 40 -24.68 -4.73 -6.35
CA HIS A 40 -24.10 -3.39 -6.44
C HIS A 40 -24.21 -2.55 -5.15
N ASP A 41 -24.17 -3.21 -3.99
CA ASP A 41 -24.30 -2.61 -2.66
C ASP A 41 -22.91 -2.38 -2.06
N LEU A 42 -22.38 -1.16 -2.27
CA LEU A 42 -21.06 -0.79 -1.75
C LEU A 42 -21.02 -0.77 -0.22
N GLU A 43 -22.09 -0.36 0.44
CA GLU A 43 -22.12 -0.24 1.91
C GLU A 43 -22.08 -1.63 2.56
N ALA A 44 -22.89 -2.57 2.06
CA ALA A 44 -22.86 -3.96 2.52
C ALA A 44 -21.51 -4.63 2.23
N PHE A 45 -20.88 -4.31 1.09
CA PHE A 45 -19.56 -4.81 0.76
C PHE A 45 -18.48 -4.29 1.71
N GLU A 46 -18.43 -2.97 1.94
CA GLU A 46 -17.46 -2.36 2.85
C GLU A 46 -17.63 -2.87 4.28
N LYS A 47 -18.85 -3.23 4.72
CA LYS A 47 -19.04 -3.89 6.02
C LYS A 47 -18.25 -5.20 6.16
N ARG A 48 -18.04 -5.95 5.07
CA ARG A 48 -17.35 -7.25 5.07
C ARG A 48 -15.92 -7.19 4.51
N VAL A 49 -15.56 -6.12 3.82
CA VAL A 49 -14.25 -5.95 3.20
C VAL A 49 -13.69 -4.58 3.56
N ASP A 50 -12.57 -4.57 4.28
CA ASP A 50 -11.80 -3.37 4.51
C ASP A 50 -10.98 -3.06 3.24
N ILE A 51 -11.61 -2.38 2.28
CA ILE A 51 -10.99 -2.09 0.97
C ILE A 51 -9.67 -1.35 1.13
N GLU A 52 -9.63 -0.39 2.06
CA GLU A 52 -8.45 0.46 2.25
C GLU A 52 -7.28 -0.36 2.77
N GLN A 53 -7.50 -1.13 3.84
CA GLN A 53 -6.46 -1.98 4.40
C GLN A 53 -6.08 -3.12 3.46
N PHE A 54 -7.04 -3.67 2.71
CA PHE A 54 -6.79 -4.71 1.70
C PHE A 54 -5.85 -4.21 0.60
N VAL A 55 -6.14 -3.05 0.01
CA VAL A 55 -5.30 -2.47 -1.05
C VAL A 55 -3.94 -2.06 -0.49
N ASP A 56 -3.89 -1.49 0.71
CA ASP A 56 -2.62 -1.14 1.36
C ASP A 56 -1.73 -2.36 1.56
N ASN A 57 -2.26 -3.44 2.14
CA ASN A 57 -1.53 -4.68 2.38
C ASN A 57 -1.09 -5.34 1.07
N LEU A 58 -1.96 -5.33 0.05
CA LEU A 58 -1.63 -5.87 -1.27
C LEU A 58 -0.43 -5.14 -1.89
N ILE A 59 -0.44 -3.79 -1.87
CA ILE A 59 0.69 -2.99 -2.38
C ILE A 59 1.94 -3.19 -1.51
N GLU A 60 1.77 -3.28 -0.20
CA GLU A 60 2.86 -3.53 0.74
C GLU A 60 3.59 -4.84 0.42
N ASP A 61 2.82 -5.93 0.28
CA ASP A 61 3.34 -7.27 0.04
C ASP A 61 3.91 -7.44 -1.38
N LEU A 62 3.29 -6.83 -2.39
CA LEU A 62 3.74 -6.94 -3.79
C LEU A 62 4.90 -6.02 -4.15
N LEU A 63 4.98 -4.83 -3.55
CA LEU A 63 5.89 -3.77 -4.00
C LEU A 63 6.83 -3.29 -2.91
N MET A 64 6.32 -2.94 -1.73
CA MET A 64 7.14 -2.29 -0.70
C MET A 64 8.13 -3.26 -0.03
N LYS A 65 7.67 -4.45 0.35
CA LYS A 65 8.53 -5.47 0.98
C LYS A 65 9.66 -5.96 0.06
N PRO A 66 9.40 -6.31 -1.21
CA PRO A 66 10.49 -6.65 -2.12
C PRO A 66 11.43 -5.47 -2.39
N ALA A 67 10.91 -4.24 -2.45
CA ALA A 67 11.74 -3.06 -2.70
C ALA A 67 12.73 -2.79 -1.56
N SER A 68 12.30 -2.90 -0.29
CA SER A 68 13.18 -2.67 0.87
C SER A 68 14.32 -3.69 0.98
N THR A 69 14.12 -4.89 0.42
CA THR A 69 15.10 -5.99 0.40
C THR A 69 15.98 -5.99 -0.85
N THR A 70 15.89 -4.98 -1.72
CA THR A 70 16.70 -4.90 -2.95
C THR A 70 18.21 -4.98 -2.63
N PRO A 71 18.94 -5.97 -3.18
CA PRO A 71 20.35 -6.15 -2.91
C PRO A 71 21.20 -5.08 -3.61
N GLY A 72 22.37 -4.78 -3.04
CA GLY A 72 23.36 -3.88 -3.66
C GLY A 72 23.05 -2.37 -3.58
N LEU A 73 21.94 -1.96 -2.97
CA LEU A 73 21.63 -0.55 -2.74
C LEU A 73 22.33 0.01 -1.50
N THR A 74 22.89 1.21 -1.65
CA THR A 74 23.38 2.04 -0.52
C THR A 74 22.23 2.51 0.36
N VAL A 75 22.52 2.96 1.59
CA VAL A 75 21.51 3.50 2.52
C VAL A 75 20.74 4.67 1.90
N LEU A 76 21.44 5.57 1.21
CA LEU A 76 20.82 6.71 0.55
C LEU A 76 19.91 6.28 -0.59
N GLN A 77 20.40 5.40 -1.48
CA GLN A 77 19.59 4.85 -2.57
C GLN A 77 18.33 4.15 -2.06
N ARG A 78 18.46 3.36 -0.99
CA ARG A 78 17.31 2.69 -0.35
C ARG A 78 16.30 3.71 0.17
N SER A 79 16.73 4.68 0.96
CA SER A 79 15.84 5.73 1.50
C SER A 79 15.13 6.53 0.40
N THR A 80 15.89 7.02 -0.60
CA THR A 80 15.32 7.76 -1.72
C THR A 80 14.36 6.90 -2.56
N GLY A 81 14.70 5.64 -2.79
CA GLY A 81 13.86 4.68 -3.51
C GLY A 81 12.57 4.37 -2.75
N GLU A 82 12.64 4.15 -1.45
CA GLU A 82 11.48 3.91 -0.57
C GLU A 82 10.53 5.12 -0.57
N GLU A 83 11.05 6.34 -0.52
CA GLU A 83 10.21 7.56 -0.59
C GLU A 83 9.54 7.74 -1.97
N ALA A 84 10.28 7.47 -3.05
CA ALA A 84 9.73 7.53 -4.41
C ALA A 84 8.65 6.45 -4.61
N LEU A 85 8.88 5.25 -4.08
CA LEU A 85 7.92 4.16 -4.13
C LEU A 85 6.71 4.44 -3.22
N ALA A 86 6.88 5.05 -2.06
CA ALA A 86 5.77 5.49 -1.20
C ALA A 86 4.86 6.52 -1.90
N PHE A 87 5.45 7.42 -2.69
CA PHE A 87 4.67 8.34 -3.52
C PHE A 87 3.89 7.59 -4.62
N ALA A 88 4.52 6.62 -5.28
CA ALA A 88 3.86 5.76 -6.26
C ALA A 88 2.73 4.93 -5.62
N LYS A 89 2.95 4.38 -4.43
CA LYS A 89 1.96 3.66 -3.59
C LYS A 89 0.74 4.51 -3.34
N GLY A 90 0.90 5.79 -2.96
CA GLY A 90 -0.24 6.69 -2.72
C GLY A 90 -1.15 6.84 -3.93
N SER A 91 -0.56 7.02 -5.11
CA SER A 91 -1.30 7.11 -6.38
C SER A 91 -1.97 5.78 -6.75
N LEU A 92 -1.22 4.68 -6.70
CA LEU A 92 -1.70 3.34 -6.99
C LEU A 92 -2.87 2.95 -6.09
N ARG A 93 -2.75 3.20 -4.77
CA ARG A 93 -3.79 2.95 -3.77
C ARG A 93 -5.09 3.65 -4.16
N ALA A 94 -5.04 4.96 -4.43
CA ALA A 94 -6.23 5.73 -4.76
C ALA A 94 -6.95 5.18 -6.00
N GLN A 95 -6.18 4.81 -7.03
CA GLN A 95 -6.74 4.28 -8.27
C GLN A 95 -7.38 2.89 -8.09
N LEU A 96 -6.74 2.00 -7.33
CA LEU A 96 -7.28 0.67 -7.04
C LEU A 96 -8.55 0.75 -6.18
N ILE A 97 -8.54 1.56 -5.12
CA ILE A 97 -9.73 1.77 -4.27
C ILE A 97 -10.89 2.33 -5.10
N ASN A 98 -10.63 3.38 -5.89
CA ASN A 98 -11.66 3.98 -6.74
C ASN A 98 -12.19 2.98 -7.77
N LYS A 99 -11.33 2.13 -8.33
CA LYS A 99 -11.77 1.10 -9.27
C LYS A 99 -12.64 0.04 -8.60
N ILE A 100 -12.27 -0.42 -7.40
CA ILE A 100 -13.08 -1.39 -6.63
C ILE A 100 -14.44 -0.77 -6.32
N ARG A 101 -14.46 0.43 -5.70
CA ARG A 101 -15.70 1.13 -5.34
C ARG A 101 -16.60 1.37 -6.55
N SER A 102 -16.05 1.85 -7.68
CA SER A 102 -16.83 2.08 -8.91
C SER A 102 -17.28 0.80 -9.63
N SER A 103 -16.61 -0.32 -9.42
CA SER A 103 -17.05 -1.62 -9.97
C SER A 103 -18.21 -2.23 -9.19
N ILE A 104 -18.33 -1.87 -7.91
CA ILE A 104 -19.37 -2.39 -7.01
C ILE A 104 -20.54 -1.41 -6.96
N GLY A 105 -20.31 -0.13 -6.69
CA GLY A 105 -21.36 0.87 -6.64
C GLY A 105 -21.99 1.13 -8.01
N SER A 106 -23.31 1.33 -8.03
CA SER A 106 -23.98 1.93 -9.20
C SER A 106 -23.44 3.35 -9.38
N SER A 107 -22.97 3.69 -10.58
CA SER A 107 -22.39 4.99 -10.91
C SER A 107 -23.32 6.15 -10.51
N GLY A 108 -23.04 6.79 -9.38
CA GLY A 108 -23.91 7.83 -8.83
C GLY A 108 -23.36 8.64 -7.66
N GLN A 109 -22.05 8.59 -7.38
CA GLN A 109 -21.39 9.55 -6.50
C GLN A 109 -20.01 9.94 -7.04
N GLU A 110 -20.02 10.86 -8.01
CA GLU A 110 -18.94 11.83 -8.16
C GLU A 110 -19.00 12.80 -6.98
N GLY A 111 -17.88 13.00 -6.31
CA GLY A 111 -17.64 14.19 -5.48
C GLY A 111 -17.37 13.93 -4.00
N ARG A 112 -16.11 13.66 -3.68
CA ARG A 112 -15.35 14.46 -2.70
C ARG A 112 -13.87 14.07 -2.74
N TYR A 113 -13.13 14.74 -3.60
CA TYR A 113 -11.69 14.86 -3.45
C TYR A 113 -11.42 15.67 -2.18
N THR A 114 -11.12 15.00 -1.07
CA THR A 114 -10.31 15.63 -0.03
C THR A 114 -8.86 15.48 -0.47
N SER A 115 -8.35 16.52 -1.10
CA SER A 115 -6.91 16.73 -1.20
C SER A 115 -6.35 16.77 0.23
N HIS A 116 -5.88 15.64 0.75
CA HIS A 116 -5.00 15.61 1.91
C HIS A 116 -3.64 16.15 1.47
N GLN A 117 -3.56 17.48 1.45
CA GLN A 117 -2.30 18.20 1.60
C GLN A 117 -1.80 17.91 3.02
N PRO A 118 -0.57 17.41 3.22
CA PRO A 118 0.02 17.39 4.55
C PRO A 118 0.13 18.84 5.02
N ASN A 119 -0.71 19.21 5.98
CA ASN A 119 -0.66 20.48 6.65
C ASN A 119 0.59 20.48 7.55
N LEU A 120 1.70 20.99 7.03
CA LEU A 120 2.82 21.44 7.85
C LEU A 120 2.47 22.86 8.35
N GLY A 121 1.62 22.90 9.38
CA GLY A 121 1.33 24.11 10.14
C GLY A 121 2.46 24.43 11.13
N PRO A 122 2.75 25.71 11.38
CA PRO A 122 3.88 26.14 12.21
C PRO A 122 3.44 26.34 13.67
N ASP A 123 3.92 25.50 14.58
CA ASP A 123 3.81 25.76 16.02
C ASP A 123 5.20 25.95 16.63
N ALA A 124 5.53 27.21 16.94
CA ALA A 124 6.07 27.61 18.23
C ALA A 124 6.27 29.13 18.25
N ALA A 125 5.45 29.82 19.03
CA ALA A 125 5.73 31.17 19.49
C ALA A 125 5.77 31.14 21.02
N ILE A 126 6.91 31.48 21.65
CA ILE A 126 7.01 32.29 22.89
C ILE A 126 8.30 33.13 22.86
N ALA A 127 8.18 34.27 23.54
CA ALA A 127 8.87 35.54 23.48
C ALA A 127 10.30 35.68 24.08
N ARG A 128 10.98 36.66 23.46
CA ARG A 128 11.78 37.80 24.00
C ARG A 128 13.23 37.62 24.55
N ASP A 129 14.01 38.54 23.97
CA ASP A 129 15.24 39.24 24.35
C ASP A 129 16.63 38.71 23.94
N MET A 130 17.40 39.63 23.34
CA MET A 130 18.46 39.45 22.33
C MET A 130 19.82 38.94 22.84
N PRO A 131 20.66 38.32 21.97
CA PRO A 131 21.56 39.04 21.05
C PRO A 131 21.23 38.75 19.57
N LYS A 132 21.68 39.58 18.61
CA LYS A 132 21.23 39.56 17.18
C LYS A 132 21.32 38.18 16.49
N ALA A 133 20.26 37.40 16.66
CA ALA A 133 20.05 36.03 16.16
C ALA A 133 19.43 35.96 14.75
N LYS A 134 19.15 37.12 14.15
CA LYS A 134 18.39 37.23 12.89
C LYS A 134 19.14 36.66 11.68
N ASP A 135 20.46 36.82 11.64
CA ASP A 135 21.31 36.32 10.54
C ASP A 135 21.49 34.80 10.61
N LEU A 136 21.61 34.24 11.81
CA LEU A 136 21.69 32.79 12.05
C LEU A 136 20.35 32.10 11.80
N GLN A 137 19.24 32.68 12.26
CA GLN A 137 17.90 32.15 12.00
C GLN A 137 17.56 32.20 10.50
N GLY A 138 17.96 33.28 9.81
CA GLY A 138 17.85 33.39 8.36
C GLY A 138 18.66 32.32 7.63
N PHE A 139 19.88 32.05 8.07
CA PHE A 139 20.72 30.97 7.54
C PHE A 139 20.10 29.59 7.72
N PHE A 140 19.67 29.21 8.93
CA PHE A 140 19.06 27.89 9.16
C PHE A 140 17.73 27.73 8.41
N GLN A 141 16.94 28.79 8.30
CA GLN A 141 15.68 28.75 7.55
C GLN A 141 15.92 28.71 6.02
N ALA A 142 16.97 29.34 5.51
CA ALA A 142 17.36 29.26 4.10
C ALA A 142 17.96 27.89 3.76
N ALA A 143 18.88 27.40 4.61
CA ALA A 143 19.47 26.07 4.48
C ALA A 143 18.39 24.97 4.54
N GLY A 144 17.46 25.05 5.50
CA GLY A 144 16.33 24.11 5.59
C GLY A 144 15.40 24.17 4.38
N ARG A 145 15.12 25.37 3.84
CA ARG A 145 14.30 25.52 2.63
C ARG A 145 14.97 24.95 1.38
N GLU A 146 16.27 25.15 1.23
CA GLU A 146 17.00 24.70 0.06
C GLU A 146 17.29 23.19 0.11
N LEU A 147 17.62 22.65 1.31
CA LEU A 147 17.69 21.20 1.54
C LEU A 147 16.35 20.52 1.27
N GLY A 148 15.23 21.11 1.71
CA GLY A 148 13.89 20.62 1.42
C GLY A 148 13.56 20.64 -0.08
N ARG A 149 14.00 21.68 -0.80
CA ARG A 149 13.86 21.76 -2.26
C ARG A 149 14.63 20.66 -2.99
N GLU A 150 15.91 20.46 -2.65
CA GLU A 150 16.72 19.42 -3.32
C GLU A 150 16.23 18.01 -2.99
N THR A 151 15.83 17.76 -1.75
CA THR A 151 15.21 16.48 -1.37
C THR A 151 13.91 16.26 -2.16
N GLY A 152 13.10 17.31 -2.34
CA GLY A 152 11.91 17.27 -3.19
C GLY A 152 12.22 17.00 -4.67
N LYS A 153 13.29 17.58 -5.22
CA LYS A 153 13.73 17.33 -6.61
C LYS A 153 14.21 15.90 -6.79
N LEU A 154 15.08 15.42 -5.91
CA LEU A 154 15.63 14.06 -5.96
C LEU A 154 14.51 13.01 -5.85
N LYS A 155 13.54 13.24 -4.97
CA LYS A 155 12.34 12.40 -4.85
C LYS A 155 11.54 12.38 -6.15
N ASN A 156 11.26 13.55 -6.73
CA ASN A 156 10.49 13.64 -7.97
C ASN A 156 11.24 13.00 -9.14
N GLU A 157 12.55 13.22 -9.26
CA GLU A 157 13.40 12.61 -10.28
C GLU A 157 13.43 11.08 -10.14
N THR A 158 13.61 10.58 -8.92
CA THR A 158 13.62 9.14 -8.65
C THR A 158 12.25 8.52 -8.97
N TYR A 159 11.15 9.20 -8.62
CA TYR A 159 9.80 8.77 -9.00
C TYR A 159 9.62 8.74 -10.54
N MET A 160 10.08 9.77 -11.25
CA MET A 160 10.01 9.80 -12.71
C MET A 160 10.82 8.66 -13.34
N ARG A 161 12.03 8.38 -12.83
CA ARG A 161 12.85 7.24 -13.25
C ARG A 161 12.19 5.91 -12.92
N LEU A 162 11.57 5.76 -11.75
CA LEU A 162 10.83 4.58 -11.35
C LEU A 162 9.68 4.29 -12.33
N THR A 163 8.85 5.29 -12.64
CA THR A 163 7.78 5.09 -13.64
C THR A 163 8.33 4.82 -15.05
N ALA A 164 9.45 5.41 -15.44
CA ALA A 164 10.10 5.15 -16.72
C ALA A 164 10.65 3.71 -16.81
N CYS A 165 11.34 3.24 -15.78
CA CYS A 165 11.83 1.86 -15.68
C CYS A 165 10.67 0.86 -15.69
N ALA A 166 9.58 1.14 -14.96
CA ALA A 166 8.39 0.28 -14.99
C ALA A 166 7.79 0.19 -16.41
N ARG A 167 7.74 1.29 -17.17
CA ARG A 167 7.26 1.29 -18.57
C ARG A 167 8.11 0.45 -19.52
N GLN A 168 9.40 0.27 -19.23
CA GLN A 168 10.27 -0.59 -20.03
C GLN A 168 9.98 -2.08 -19.82
N GLN A 169 9.20 -2.43 -18.79
CA GLN A 169 8.84 -3.80 -18.45
C GLN A 169 7.31 -4.01 -18.53
N PRO A 170 6.63 -3.74 -19.66
CA PRO A 170 5.16 -3.66 -19.71
C PRO A 170 4.42 -4.98 -19.43
N LYS A 171 5.13 -6.12 -19.45
CA LYS A 171 4.57 -7.45 -19.18
C LYS A 171 4.59 -7.82 -17.69
N THR A 172 5.40 -7.14 -16.87
CA THR A 172 5.58 -7.43 -15.45
C THR A 172 4.45 -6.85 -14.62
N ILE A 173 4.26 -7.33 -13.38
CA ILE A 173 3.30 -6.76 -12.43
C ILE A 173 3.63 -5.29 -12.19
N THR A 174 4.91 -4.98 -11.97
CA THR A 174 5.39 -3.61 -11.73
C THR A 174 5.15 -2.72 -12.95
N GLY A 175 5.35 -3.19 -14.17
CA GLY A 175 5.08 -2.43 -15.38
C GLY A 175 3.60 -2.15 -15.60
N LYS A 176 2.74 -3.14 -15.39
CA LYS A 176 1.28 -2.98 -15.51
C LYS A 176 0.69 -2.06 -14.44
N LEU A 177 1.21 -2.09 -13.21
CA LEU A 177 0.69 -1.28 -12.10
C LEU A 177 1.33 0.11 -11.98
N LEU A 178 2.65 0.21 -12.14
CA LEU A 178 3.41 1.46 -11.94
C LEU A 178 3.83 2.13 -13.25
N GLY A 179 3.97 1.38 -14.33
CA GLY A 179 4.30 1.92 -15.65
C GLY A 179 3.09 2.52 -16.37
N SER A 180 1.89 2.06 -16.03
CA SER A 180 0.64 2.47 -16.65
C SER A 180 0.19 3.88 -16.24
N PRO A 181 -0.48 4.63 -17.14
CA PRO A 181 -1.17 5.86 -16.76
C PRO A 181 -2.19 5.63 -15.63
N PRO A 182 -2.32 6.58 -14.68
CA PRO A 182 -3.21 6.44 -13.54
C PRO A 182 -4.66 6.03 -13.86
N GLN A 183 -5.15 6.44 -15.03
CA GLN A 183 -6.54 6.22 -15.43
C GLN A 183 -6.82 4.76 -15.78
N ILE A 184 -5.79 3.99 -16.15
CA ILE A 184 -5.95 2.61 -16.64
C ILE A 184 -5.41 1.55 -15.68
N VAL A 185 -4.78 1.92 -14.57
CA VAL A 185 -4.21 0.97 -13.60
C VAL A 185 -5.28 0.01 -13.06
N GLY A 186 -6.47 0.51 -12.75
CA GLY A 186 -7.58 -0.36 -12.33
C GLY A 186 -8.00 -1.37 -13.39
N PHE A 187 -7.87 -1.03 -14.68
CA PHE A 187 -8.10 -1.97 -15.79
C PHE A 187 -6.94 -2.96 -15.92
N GLN A 188 -5.69 -2.52 -15.77
CA GLN A 188 -4.51 -3.39 -15.77
C GLN A 188 -4.50 -4.39 -14.61
N ALA A 189 -4.95 -3.96 -13.42
CA ALA A 189 -5.15 -4.85 -12.29
C ALA A 189 -6.21 -5.93 -12.59
N LYS A 190 -7.31 -5.55 -13.26
CA LYS A 190 -8.30 -6.53 -13.73
C LYS A 190 -7.70 -7.51 -14.75
N LEU A 191 -6.91 -7.03 -15.71
CA LEU A 191 -6.23 -7.91 -16.67
C LEU A 191 -5.29 -8.90 -15.99
N LEU A 192 -4.58 -8.50 -14.93
CA LEU A 192 -3.76 -9.41 -14.13
C LEU A 192 -4.60 -10.49 -13.43
N ILE A 193 -5.74 -10.11 -12.86
CA ILE A 193 -6.69 -11.04 -12.25
C ILE A 193 -7.17 -12.07 -13.28
N ASP A 194 -7.55 -11.61 -14.47
CA ASP A 194 -8.04 -12.46 -15.57
C ASP A 194 -6.92 -13.38 -16.11
N GLU A 195 -5.71 -12.84 -16.34
CA GLU A 195 -4.53 -13.59 -16.81
C GLU A 195 -4.15 -14.71 -15.84
N TYR A 196 -4.25 -14.46 -14.53
CA TYR A 196 -3.86 -15.43 -13.50
C TYR A 196 -4.96 -16.45 -13.23
N GLY A 197 -6.17 -16.24 -13.78
CA GLY A 197 -7.31 -17.11 -13.59
C GLY A 197 -7.94 -16.93 -12.22
N PHE A 198 -8.02 -15.71 -11.69
CA PHE A 198 -8.77 -15.38 -10.49
C PHE A 198 -10.19 -14.91 -10.84
N THR A 199 -10.91 -15.78 -11.57
CA THR A 199 -12.23 -15.49 -12.11
C THR A 199 -13.25 -16.51 -11.63
N LYS A 200 -14.54 -16.24 -11.87
CA LYS A 200 -15.61 -17.18 -11.55
C LYS A 200 -15.47 -18.51 -12.31
N ASP A 201 -15.05 -18.46 -13.57
CA ASP A 201 -14.99 -19.64 -14.45
C ASP A 201 -13.84 -20.58 -14.08
N THR A 202 -12.78 -20.02 -13.50
CA THR A 202 -11.61 -20.74 -13.03
C THR A 202 -11.71 -21.16 -11.57
N PHE A 203 -12.72 -20.70 -10.82
CA PHE A 203 -12.95 -21.09 -9.43
C PHE A 203 -13.23 -22.59 -9.31
N ARG A 204 -12.65 -23.25 -8.30
CA ARG A 204 -12.75 -24.70 -8.05
C ARG A 204 -13.28 -25.07 -6.68
N GLY A 205 -13.45 -24.10 -5.79
CA GLY A 205 -14.01 -24.31 -4.47
C GLY A 205 -13.15 -23.71 -3.36
N VAL A 206 -13.53 -24.02 -2.12
CA VAL A 206 -12.92 -23.47 -0.92
C VAL A 206 -12.20 -24.59 -0.17
N THR A 207 -11.01 -24.33 0.38
CA THR A 207 -10.20 -25.33 1.10
C THR A 207 -10.59 -25.51 2.56
N GLY A 208 -11.60 -24.76 3.02
CA GLY A 208 -11.95 -24.57 4.42
C GLY A 208 -11.37 -23.28 4.99
N TRP A 209 -11.56 -23.07 6.30
CA TRP A 209 -11.01 -21.94 7.02
C TRP A 209 -10.33 -22.40 8.31
N LYS A 210 -9.33 -21.63 8.75
CA LYS A 210 -8.64 -21.83 10.03
C LYS A 210 -8.53 -20.51 10.77
N THR A 211 -8.70 -20.54 12.08
CA THR A 211 -8.50 -19.38 12.94
C THR A 211 -7.16 -19.53 13.67
N ILE A 212 -6.28 -18.57 13.46
CA ILE A 212 -4.99 -18.42 14.14
C ILE A 212 -5.03 -17.21 15.07
N LYS A 213 -4.03 -17.09 15.94
CA LYS A 213 -3.78 -15.83 16.67
C LYS A 213 -2.60 -15.13 16.02
N ASP A 214 -2.69 -13.81 15.91
CA ASP A 214 -1.59 -12.98 15.45
C ASP A 214 -0.49 -12.83 16.52
N GLU A 215 0.59 -12.14 16.19
CA GLU A 215 1.72 -11.89 17.10
C GLU A 215 1.31 -11.15 18.38
N LYS A 216 0.18 -10.43 18.35
CA LYS A 216 -0.40 -9.67 19.47
C LYS A 216 -1.50 -10.46 20.19
N GLY A 217 -1.76 -11.70 19.77
CA GLY A 217 -2.79 -12.58 20.34
C GLY A 217 -4.20 -12.36 19.80
N TYR A 218 -4.41 -11.46 18.84
CA TYR A 218 -5.72 -11.21 18.24
C TYR A 218 -6.09 -12.33 17.26
N PRO A 219 -7.36 -12.78 17.27
CA PRO A 219 -7.80 -13.81 16.34
C PRO A 219 -7.75 -13.31 14.89
N ARG A 220 -7.26 -14.15 13.98
CA ARG A 220 -7.30 -13.97 12.53
C ARG A 220 -7.80 -15.25 11.88
N SER A 221 -8.70 -15.13 10.92
CA SER A 221 -9.15 -16.26 10.12
C SER A 221 -8.53 -16.22 8.74
N ILE A 222 -8.15 -17.40 8.24
CA ILE A 222 -7.63 -17.58 6.89
C ILE A 222 -8.58 -18.51 6.14
N VAL A 223 -9.05 -18.06 4.99
CA VAL A 223 -9.96 -18.81 4.12
C VAL A 223 -9.30 -19.02 2.76
N GLY A 224 -9.10 -20.27 2.34
CA GLY A 224 -8.42 -20.59 1.08
C GLY A 224 -9.40 -20.80 -0.08
N PHE A 225 -9.14 -20.14 -1.21
CA PHE A 225 -9.92 -20.24 -2.44
C PHE A 225 -9.09 -20.90 -3.54
N LYS A 226 -9.58 -22.00 -4.10
CA LYS A 226 -8.91 -22.71 -5.19
C LYS A 226 -9.34 -22.18 -6.55
N PHE A 227 -8.36 -21.98 -7.43
CA PHE A 227 -8.57 -21.60 -8.82
C PHE A 227 -7.71 -22.47 -9.72
N ASN A 228 -8.23 -22.81 -10.90
CA ASN A 228 -7.41 -23.35 -11.97
C ASN A 228 -6.74 -22.20 -12.73
N SER A 229 -5.42 -22.05 -12.59
CA SER A 229 -4.71 -20.94 -13.24
C SER A 229 -4.29 -21.31 -14.66
N PRO A 230 -4.75 -20.58 -15.69
CA PRO A 230 -4.30 -20.80 -17.06
C PRO A 230 -2.81 -20.47 -17.22
N LYS A 231 -2.31 -19.48 -16.47
CA LYS A 231 -0.89 -19.09 -16.48
C LYS A 231 0.01 -20.17 -15.89
N ALA A 232 -0.37 -20.74 -14.75
CA ALA A 232 0.43 -21.77 -14.08
C ALA A 232 0.22 -23.18 -14.65
N GLY A 233 -0.88 -23.40 -15.38
CA GLY A 233 -1.27 -24.72 -15.88
C GLY A 233 -1.67 -25.70 -14.77
N LYS A 234 -2.03 -25.20 -13.57
CA LYS A 234 -2.34 -26.01 -12.38
C LYS A 234 -3.33 -25.30 -11.45
N GLU A 235 -3.89 -26.05 -10.51
CA GLU A 235 -4.65 -25.47 -9.41
C GLU A 235 -3.74 -24.69 -8.45
N ILE A 236 -4.20 -23.52 -8.06
CA ILE A 236 -3.55 -22.62 -7.09
C ILE A 236 -4.55 -22.19 -6.02
N THR A 237 -4.05 -21.88 -4.84
CA THR A 237 -4.88 -21.44 -3.70
C THR A 237 -4.55 -20.00 -3.34
N VAL A 238 -5.57 -19.15 -3.24
CA VAL A 238 -5.48 -17.80 -2.69
C VAL A 238 -6.01 -17.82 -1.27
N ASP A 239 -5.16 -17.53 -0.30
CA ASP A 239 -5.52 -17.49 1.11
C ASP A 239 -5.92 -16.06 1.51
N ILE A 240 -7.18 -15.89 1.89
CA ILE A 240 -7.74 -14.59 2.29
C ILE A 240 -7.70 -14.46 3.81
N GLY A 241 -7.02 -13.41 4.27
CA GLY A 241 -6.94 -13.05 5.68
C GLY A 241 -8.13 -12.20 6.11
N MET A 242 -8.69 -12.54 7.26
CA MET A 242 -9.82 -11.84 7.88
C MET A 242 -9.56 -11.55 9.35
N TYR A 243 -10.00 -10.38 9.82
CA TYR A 243 -10.00 -10.02 11.24
C TYR A 243 -11.44 -9.88 11.75
N PRO A 244 -11.71 -10.14 13.04
CA PRO A 244 -13.01 -9.91 13.63
C PRO A 244 -13.19 -8.41 13.90
N ASN A 245 -14.25 -7.83 13.36
CA ASN A 245 -14.68 -6.46 13.56
C ASN A 245 -15.37 -6.27 14.92
N ASN A 246 -15.95 -7.33 15.48
CA ASN A 246 -16.59 -7.33 16.79
C ASN A 246 -16.48 -8.70 17.47
N SER A 247 -16.82 -8.74 18.76
CA SER A 247 -16.82 -9.95 19.57
C SER A 247 -17.87 -10.99 19.16
N PHE A 248 -18.74 -10.67 18.21
CA PHE A 248 -19.86 -11.52 17.76
C PHE A 248 -19.57 -12.23 16.42
N GLY A 249 -18.34 -12.19 15.91
CA GLY A 249 -17.96 -12.94 14.71
C GLY A 249 -18.32 -12.26 13.39
N ASP A 250 -18.38 -10.92 13.37
CA ASP A 250 -18.36 -10.16 12.12
C ASP A 250 -16.93 -10.13 11.56
N TRP A 251 -16.63 -10.96 10.57
CA TRP A 251 -15.29 -11.01 9.97
C TRP A 251 -15.17 -10.06 8.79
N ARG A 252 -14.04 -9.35 8.72
CA ARG A 252 -13.68 -8.44 7.63
C ARG A 252 -12.44 -8.91 6.89
N VAL A 253 -12.54 -8.98 5.57
CA VAL A 253 -11.40 -9.25 4.67
C VAL A 253 -10.47 -8.05 4.68
N PHE A 254 -9.16 -8.30 4.80
CA PHE A 254 -8.17 -7.22 4.87
C PHE A 254 -6.84 -7.51 4.17
N ARG A 255 -6.60 -8.73 3.67
CA ARG A 255 -5.41 -9.06 2.86
C ARG A 255 -5.50 -10.40 2.16
N ILE A 256 -4.54 -10.62 1.26
CA ILE A 256 -4.10 -11.96 0.83
C ILE A 256 -2.94 -12.37 1.75
N GLU A 257 -2.99 -13.55 2.36
CA GLU A 257 -2.00 -14.00 3.35
C GLU A 257 -0.79 -14.67 2.70
N ASN A 258 -0.95 -15.28 1.53
CA ASN A 258 0.07 -16.14 0.89
C ASN A 258 0.62 -15.57 -0.42
N ILE A 259 0.84 -14.25 -0.51
CA ILE A 259 1.35 -13.61 -1.74
C ILE A 259 2.66 -14.24 -2.25
N PRO A 260 3.71 -14.45 -1.42
CA PRO A 260 4.95 -15.04 -1.89
C PRO A 260 4.75 -16.44 -2.49
N GLU A 261 4.02 -17.30 -1.79
CA GLU A 261 3.72 -18.66 -2.25
C GLU A 261 2.84 -18.65 -3.50
N LEU A 262 1.89 -17.72 -3.58
CA LEU A 262 1.00 -17.54 -4.73
C LEU A 262 1.79 -17.13 -5.97
N MET A 263 2.68 -16.15 -5.86
CA MET A 263 3.51 -15.67 -6.97
C MET A 263 4.47 -16.78 -7.44
N MET A 264 5.07 -17.51 -6.51
CA MET A 264 5.88 -18.70 -6.83
C MET A 264 5.05 -19.77 -7.57
N ALA A 265 3.83 -20.05 -7.11
CA ALA A 265 2.94 -21.01 -7.76
C ALA A 265 2.52 -20.58 -9.17
N LEU A 266 2.44 -19.27 -9.42
CA LEU A 266 2.15 -18.65 -10.72
C LEU A 266 3.36 -18.57 -11.66
N ASN A 267 4.55 -19.04 -11.23
CA ASN A 267 5.82 -18.84 -11.91
C ASN A 267 6.14 -17.34 -12.16
N GLU A 268 5.75 -16.48 -11.22
CA GLU A 268 5.93 -15.04 -11.31
C GLU A 268 7.03 -14.58 -10.35
N ASP A 269 8.17 -14.17 -10.91
CA ASP A 269 9.28 -13.63 -10.12
C ASP A 269 9.08 -12.13 -9.85
N TYR A 270 8.09 -11.83 -9.02
CA TYR A 270 7.73 -10.45 -8.67
C TYR A 270 8.82 -9.75 -7.86
N GLU A 271 9.59 -10.49 -7.06
CA GLU A 271 10.71 -9.92 -6.28
C GLU A 271 11.79 -9.41 -7.22
N TYR A 272 12.22 -10.21 -8.21
CA TYR A 272 13.16 -9.75 -9.24
C TYR A 272 12.63 -8.55 -10.02
N GLN A 273 11.33 -8.53 -10.36
CA GLN A 273 10.72 -7.39 -11.06
C GLN A 273 10.83 -6.10 -10.25
N VAL A 274 10.63 -6.18 -8.93
CA VAL A 274 10.75 -5.02 -8.04
C VAL A 274 12.22 -4.66 -7.82
N HIS A 275 13.12 -5.62 -7.61
CA HIS A 275 14.56 -5.35 -7.48
C HIS A 275 15.13 -4.68 -8.73
N SER A 276 14.78 -5.21 -9.90
CA SER A 276 15.17 -4.64 -11.20
C SER A 276 14.65 -3.20 -11.36
N LEU A 277 13.40 -2.95 -10.98
CA LEU A 277 12.80 -1.62 -10.97
C LEU A 277 13.58 -0.66 -10.07
N MET A 278 13.88 -1.08 -8.83
CA MET A 278 14.61 -0.29 -7.85
C MET A 278 16.03 0.03 -8.35
N THR A 279 16.79 -0.98 -8.80
CA THR A 279 18.14 -0.78 -9.35
C THR A 279 18.14 0.16 -10.55
N CYS A 280 17.18 -0.01 -11.49
CA CYS A 280 17.05 0.87 -12.65
C CYS A 280 16.76 2.32 -12.25
N SER A 281 15.79 2.53 -11.34
CA SER A 281 15.40 3.88 -10.90
C SER A 281 16.52 4.63 -10.17
N LEU A 282 17.40 3.89 -9.48
CA LEU A 282 18.44 4.41 -8.60
C LEU A 282 19.84 4.40 -9.24
N ALA A 283 19.99 3.97 -10.49
CA ALA A 283 21.28 3.82 -11.18
C ALA A 283 22.11 5.12 -11.24
N GLY A 284 21.45 6.29 -11.21
CA GLY A 284 22.13 7.60 -11.16
C GLY A 284 22.22 8.24 -9.78
N VAL A 285 21.69 7.61 -8.74
CA VAL A 285 21.78 8.10 -7.35
C VAL A 285 23.08 7.58 -6.76
N THR A 286 24.18 8.30 -6.98
CA THR A 286 25.50 7.94 -6.42
C THR A 286 25.89 8.90 -5.30
N SER A 287 26.68 8.42 -4.33
CA SER A 287 27.24 9.28 -3.29
C SER A 287 28.06 10.43 -3.87
N GLN A 288 28.71 10.23 -5.02
CA GLN A 288 29.49 11.27 -5.71
C GLN A 288 28.58 12.37 -6.29
N ALA A 289 27.55 11.99 -7.06
CA ALA A 289 26.61 12.94 -7.64
C ALA A 289 25.87 13.74 -6.55
N VAL A 290 25.47 13.07 -5.47
CA VAL A 290 24.83 13.73 -4.32
C VAL A 290 25.83 14.61 -3.55
N ASN A 291 27.09 14.19 -3.41
CA ASN A 291 28.12 15.03 -2.80
C ASN A 291 28.44 16.27 -3.63
N ASP A 292 28.48 16.15 -4.96
CA ASP A 292 28.70 17.28 -5.86
C ASP A 292 27.50 18.23 -5.85
N GLU A 293 26.28 17.70 -5.75
CA GLU A 293 25.05 18.48 -5.60
C GLU A 293 24.98 19.17 -4.23
N MET A 294 25.39 18.49 -3.15
CA MET A 294 25.51 19.04 -1.79
C MET A 294 26.62 20.09 -1.69
N ARG A 295 27.72 19.92 -2.43
CA ARG A 295 28.80 20.92 -2.51
C ARG A 295 28.33 22.15 -3.30
N GLY A 296 27.59 21.94 -4.39
CA GLY A 296 26.91 23.00 -5.13
C GLY A 296 25.89 23.75 -4.27
N LEU A 297 25.11 23.03 -3.48
CA LEU A 297 24.17 23.57 -2.49
C LEU A 297 24.89 24.40 -1.43
N THR A 298 25.97 23.88 -0.86
CA THR A 298 26.83 24.59 0.09
C THR A 298 27.33 25.90 -0.51
N ASN A 299 27.72 25.90 -1.78
CA ASN A 299 28.17 27.10 -2.48
C ASN A 299 27.01 28.10 -2.74
N ARG A 300 25.80 27.63 -3.07
CA ARG A 300 24.60 28.49 -3.23
C ARG A 300 24.18 29.13 -1.90
N ILE A 301 24.18 28.36 -0.81
CA ILE A 301 23.92 28.85 0.55
C ILE A 301 24.95 29.90 0.93
N LYS A 302 26.24 29.66 0.62
CA LYS A 302 27.33 30.62 0.85
C LYS A 302 27.19 31.93 0.05
N GLN A 303 26.53 31.89 -1.11
CA GLN A 303 26.29 33.07 -1.94
C GLN A 303 25.04 33.87 -1.54
N GLN A 304 24.03 33.22 -0.96
CA GLN A 304 22.80 33.88 -0.51
C GLN A 304 22.91 34.51 0.90
N VAL A 305 23.92 34.10 1.68
CA VAL A 305 24.16 34.61 3.04
C VAL A 305 25.59 35.09 3.12
N ASP A 306 25.84 36.25 3.73
CA ASP A 306 27.20 36.76 3.99
C ASP A 306 27.91 35.87 5.04
N THR A 307 28.40 34.73 4.55
CA THR A 307 28.83 33.60 5.37
C THR A 307 30.22 33.88 5.94
N ASP A 308 31.02 34.72 5.30
CA ASP A 308 32.35 35.13 5.76
C ASP A 308 32.27 36.01 7.01
N SER A 309 31.25 36.88 7.11
CA SER A 309 30.94 37.67 8.31
C SER A 309 30.53 36.79 9.50
N ILE A 310 29.77 35.72 9.24
CA ILE A 310 29.25 34.80 10.26
C ILE A 310 30.31 33.78 10.69
N LEU A 311 31.08 33.21 9.77
CA LEU A 311 32.19 32.29 10.05
C LEU A 311 33.33 32.96 10.82
N ASN A 312 33.67 34.21 10.47
CA ASN A 312 34.64 35.00 11.24
C ASN A 312 34.14 35.34 12.65
N LYS A 313 32.83 35.57 12.83
CA LYS A 313 32.22 35.81 14.15
C LYS A 313 32.10 34.54 15.02
N LEU A 314 31.96 33.36 14.40
CA LEU A 314 31.85 32.08 15.10
C LEU A 314 33.20 31.45 15.50
N LYS A 315 34.35 32.05 15.13
CA LYS A 315 35.70 31.53 15.45
C LYS A 315 35.92 30.04 15.16
N LEU A 316 35.19 29.46 14.21
CA LEU A 316 35.45 28.09 13.77
C LEU A 316 36.57 28.13 12.73
N ARG A 317 37.82 28.05 13.21
CA ARG A 317 38.96 27.67 12.36
C ARG A 317 38.73 26.23 11.91
N PHE A 318 38.31 26.03 10.66
CA PHE A 318 38.49 24.74 10.01
C PHE A 318 40.01 24.56 9.80
N LYS A 319 40.55 23.54 10.45
CA LYS A 319 41.91 23.02 10.21
C LYS A 319 41.77 21.73 9.40
#